data_AF-A0A2I0QGG9-F1
#
_entry.id   AF-A0A2I0QGG9-F1
#
_cell.length_a   1.000
_cell.length_b   1.000
_cell.length_c   1.000
_cell.angle_alpha   90.00
_cell.angle_beta   90.00
_cell.angle_gamma   90.00
#
_symmetry.space_group_name_H-M   'P 1'
#
loop_
_entity.id
_entity.type
_entity.pdbx_description
1 polymer ?
#
loop_
_entity_poly.entity_id
_entity_poly.type
_entity_poly.pdbx_seq_one_letter_code
_entity_poly.pdbx_strand_id
1 'polypeptide(L)'
;RELNGNIFELIDKTEKFFLENMKTAAWSKGFRTIHKTEYPIKALKEAVINALVHRDYYEREYIMIRMFDDRVEILSPGGLLSPLTVEQLDKLTYSPKSRNKTLVDALMRRKLMDKRGTGILRMNNFMEEWGLPHPTFRENSGYFVIKFTGPYQGTIIKIPEELNERQKKAIEYLKTKRKITTKDYVGLFRVSIITAKRDLLALKDKKIIKFVGSAKTGYYVLYSTNDTVNDTVNDTVNDTVNDTVNDTVNDHINKTDKKP
;
A
#
# COMPACT_ATOMS: atom_id res chain seq x y z
N ARG A 1 17.24 -5.65 -12.43
CA ARG A 1 17.31 -5.60 -13.91
C ARG A 1 17.62 -4.17 -14.30
N GLU A 2 18.64 -3.96 -15.13
CA GLU A 2 18.93 -2.63 -15.71
C GLU A 2 18.25 -2.49 -17.08
N LEU A 3 17.72 -1.30 -17.39
CA LEU A 3 17.10 -0.99 -18.67
C LEU A 3 17.89 0.15 -19.33
N ASN A 4 18.34 -0.08 -20.57
CA ASN A 4 19.12 0.87 -21.35
C ASN A 4 18.39 1.22 -22.66
N GLY A 5 18.63 2.42 -23.19
CA GLY A 5 18.02 2.89 -24.45
C GLY A 5 17.74 4.40 -24.41
N ASN A 6 17.13 4.90 -25.48
CA ASN A 6 16.61 6.27 -25.49
C ASN A 6 15.35 6.40 -24.60
N ILE A 7 14.92 7.63 -24.32
CA ILE A 7 13.80 7.89 -23.40
C ILE A 7 12.49 7.18 -23.80
N PHE A 8 12.21 7.04 -25.10
CA PHE A 8 11.01 6.36 -25.59
C PHE A 8 11.10 4.86 -25.38
N GLU A 9 12.24 4.26 -25.72
CA GLU A 9 12.50 2.85 -25.44
C GLU A 9 12.45 2.55 -23.94
N LEU A 10 12.98 3.44 -23.09
CA LEU A 10 12.94 3.26 -21.64
C LEU A 10 11.49 3.27 -21.13
N ILE A 11 10.62 4.13 -21.65
CA ILE A 11 9.18 4.14 -21.31
C ILE A 11 8.55 2.79 -21.68
N ASP A 12 8.76 2.32 -22.91
CA ASP A 12 8.15 1.07 -23.40
C ASP A 12 8.70 -0.18 -22.68
N LYS A 13 10.02 -0.24 -22.46
CA LYS A 13 10.67 -1.32 -21.71
C LYS A 13 10.21 -1.35 -20.26
N THR A 14 9.99 -0.19 -19.65
CA THR A 14 9.50 -0.09 -18.27
C THR A 14 8.03 -0.50 -18.16
N GLU A 15 7.19 -0.12 -19.13
CA GLU A 15 5.80 -0.58 -19.21
C GLU A 15 5.73 -2.11 -19.31
N LYS A 16 6.54 -2.71 -20.19
CA LYS A 16 6.67 -4.16 -20.31
C LYS A 16 7.15 -4.80 -19.01
N PHE A 17 8.16 -4.23 -18.36
CA PHE A 17 8.65 -4.69 -17.06
C PHE A 17 7.53 -4.72 -16.01
N PHE A 18 6.70 -3.68 -15.91
CA PHE A 18 5.58 -3.70 -14.97
C PHE A 18 4.57 -4.80 -15.30
N LEU A 19 4.19 -4.96 -16.57
CA LEU A 19 3.23 -5.99 -16.98
C LEU A 19 3.74 -7.41 -16.70
N GLU A 20 5.04 -7.65 -16.86
CA GLU A 20 5.69 -8.93 -16.57
C GLU A 20 5.79 -9.24 -15.06
N ASN A 21 5.84 -8.22 -14.20
CA ASN A 21 6.13 -8.38 -12.76
C ASN A 21 4.93 -8.05 -11.85
N MET A 22 3.83 -7.52 -12.38
CA MET A 22 2.60 -7.31 -11.62
C MET A 22 1.74 -8.57 -11.57
N LYS A 23 1.10 -8.80 -10.43
CA LYS A 23 0.02 -9.79 -10.33
C LYS A 23 -1.16 -9.33 -11.20
N THR A 24 -1.76 -10.26 -11.94
CA THR A 24 -2.95 -10.00 -12.75
C THR A 24 -4.08 -10.91 -12.29
N ALA A 25 -5.14 -10.30 -11.75
CA ALA A 25 -6.37 -11.02 -11.42
C ALA A 25 -7.27 -11.07 -12.65
N ALA A 26 -7.90 -12.21 -12.88
CA ALA A 26 -8.92 -12.37 -13.91
C ALA A 26 -10.25 -12.71 -13.24
N TRP A 27 -11.33 -12.02 -13.60
CA TRP A 27 -12.68 -12.41 -13.21
C TRP A 27 -13.63 -12.37 -14.41
N SER A 28 -14.63 -13.24 -14.38
CA SER A 28 -15.65 -13.31 -15.42
C SER A 28 -16.81 -12.39 -15.05
N LYS A 29 -17.18 -11.49 -15.97
CA LYS A 29 -18.42 -10.70 -15.90
C LYS A 29 -19.30 -11.11 -17.07
N GLY A 30 -20.24 -12.04 -16.83
CA GLY A 30 -20.97 -12.72 -17.89
C GLY A 30 -20.03 -13.59 -18.74
N PHE A 31 -20.12 -13.49 -20.07
CA PHE A 31 -19.25 -14.21 -21.01
C PHE A 31 -17.88 -13.55 -21.26
N ARG A 32 -17.53 -12.48 -20.55
CA ARG A 32 -16.27 -11.75 -20.75
C ARG A 32 -15.35 -11.90 -19.53
N THR A 33 -14.13 -12.35 -19.78
CA THR A 33 -13.03 -12.31 -18.80
C THR A 33 -12.42 -10.92 -18.78
N ILE A 34 -12.34 -10.31 -17.59
CA ILE A 34 -11.70 -9.02 -17.37
C ILE A 34 -10.41 -9.28 -16.60
N HIS A 35 -9.28 -8.85 -17.17
CA HIS A 35 -7.98 -8.88 -16.53
C HIS A 35 -7.72 -7.52 -15.85
N LYS A 36 -7.40 -7.54 -14.55
CA LYS A 36 -7.00 -6.36 -13.78
C LYS A 36 -5.63 -6.60 -13.18
N THR A 37 -4.70 -5.74 -13.57
CA THR A 37 -3.36 -5.69 -12.98
C THR A 37 -3.40 -5.15 -11.56
N GLU A 38 -2.38 -5.47 -10.77
CA GLU A 38 -2.24 -5.03 -9.38
C GLU A 38 -2.31 -3.50 -9.22
N TYR A 39 -1.69 -2.78 -10.16
CA TYR A 39 -1.72 -1.32 -10.25
C TYR A 39 -2.25 -0.87 -11.62
N PRO A 40 -2.87 0.31 -11.73
CA PRO A 40 -3.19 0.90 -13.02
C PRO A 40 -1.92 1.24 -13.78
N ILE A 41 -1.68 0.56 -14.91
CA ILE A 41 -0.46 0.77 -15.73
C ILE A 41 -0.30 2.22 -16.16
N LYS A 42 -1.41 2.92 -16.40
CA LYS A 42 -1.42 4.35 -16.76
C LYS A 42 -0.85 5.23 -15.66
N ALA A 43 -1.09 4.93 -14.37
CA ALA A 43 -0.55 5.71 -13.27
C ALA A 43 0.96 5.49 -13.11
N LEU A 44 1.41 4.22 -13.22
CA LEU A 44 2.83 3.89 -13.20
C LEU A 44 3.58 4.55 -14.37
N LYS A 45 2.99 4.51 -15.58
CA LYS A 45 3.55 5.17 -16.77
C LYS A 45 3.71 6.67 -16.57
N GLU A 46 2.69 7.34 -16.01
CA GLU A 46 2.77 8.77 -15.71
C GLU A 46 3.88 9.08 -14.70
N ALA A 47 4.05 8.25 -13.66
CA ALA A 47 5.15 8.42 -12.70
C ALA A 47 6.54 8.19 -13.32
N VAL A 48 6.69 7.22 -14.21
CA VAL A 48 7.95 6.99 -14.94
C VAL A 48 8.28 8.18 -15.84
N ILE A 49 7.29 8.70 -16.56
CA ILE A 49 7.47 9.90 -17.40
C ILE A 49 7.87 11.09 -16.55
N ASN A 50 7.20 11.31 -15.41
CA ASN A 50 7.56 12.37 -14.47
C ASN A 50 8.98 12.17 -13.92
N ALA A 51 9.37 10.94 -13.58
CA ALA A 51 10.71 10.62 -13.13
C ALA A 51 11.76 10.96 -14.20
N LEU A 52 11.51 10.61 -15.47
CA LEU A 52 12.41 10.90 -16.60
C LEU A 52 12.53 12.40 -16.90
N VAL A 53 11.41 13.13 -16.87
CA VAL A 53 11.37 14.58 -17.20
C VAL A 53 12.00 15.42 -16.09
N HIS A 54 11.71 15.08 -14.84
CA HIS A 54 12.12 15.86 -13.68
C HIS A 54 13.39 15.31 -13.01
N ARG A 55 14.02 14.26 -13.55
CA ARG A 55 15.34 13.79 -13.09
C ARG A 55 16.37 14.91 -13.15
N ASP A 56 17.24 14.95 -12.14
CA ASP A 56 18.48 15.71 -12.23
C ASP A 56 19.48 14.97 -13.14
N TYR A 57 19.77 15.55 -14.30
CA TYR A 57 20.67 14.95 -15.28
C TYR A 57 22.16 15.22 -15.02
N TYR A 58 22.50 16.05 -14.03
CA TYR A 58 23.88 16.20 -13.56
C TYR A 58 24.31 15.03 -12.66
N GLU A 59 23.36 14.41 -11.97
CA GLU A 59 23.59 13.19 -11.20
C GLU A 59 23.82 11.99 -12.12
N ARG A 60 24.75 11.11 -11.76
CA ARG A 60 25.05 9.88 -12.52
C ARG A 60 24.15 8.70 -12.15
N GLU A 61 23.35 8.86 -11.10
CA GLU A 61 22.50 7.81 -10.53
C GLU A 61 21.28 7.47 -11.40
N TYR A 62 20.83 6.22 -11.37
CA TYR A 62 19.68 5.80 -12.17
C TYR A 62 18.34 6.15 -11.53
N ILE A 63 17.29 6.25 -12.34
CA ILE A 63 15.92 6.13 -11.80
C ILE A 63 15.75 4.69 -11.33
N MET A 64 15.45 4.51 -10.05
CA MET A 64 15.24 3.19 -9.47
C MET A 64 13.75 2.89 -9.36
N ILE A 65 13.35 1.70 -9.81
CA ILE A 65 12.00 1.17 -9.63
C ILE A 65 12.12 -0.04 -8.71
N ARG A 66 11.45 0.04 -7.55
CA ARG A 66 11.43 -1.02 -6.54
C ARG A 66 10.01 -1.54 -6.43
N MET A 67 9.80 -2.81 -6.80
CA MET A 67 8.53 -3.49 -6.62
C MET A 67 8.64 -4.40 -5.41
N PHE A 68 7.74 -4.21 -4.46
CA PHE A 68 7.55 -5.05 -3.28
C PHE A 68 6.19 -5.72 -3.38
N ASP A 69 5.94 -6.69 -2.51
CA ASP A 69 4.63 -7.35 -2.44
C ASP A 69 3.50 -6.35 -2.16
N ASP A 70 3.73 -5.30 -1.38
CA ASP A 70 2.66 -4.39 -0.94
C ASP A 70 2.70 -2.99 -1.58
N ARG A 71 3.74 -2.68 -2.36
CA ARG A 71 3.96 -1.33 -2.94
C ARG A 71 4.93 -1.31 -4.11
N VAL A 72 4.83 -0.26 -4.93
CA VAL A 72 5.84 0.12 -5.91
C VAL A 72 6.42 1.48 -5.53
N GLU A 73 7.75 1.60 -5.52
CA GLU A 73 8.45 2.87 -5.31
C GLU A 73 9.26 3.23 -6.57
N ILE A 74 9.07 4.44 -7.07
CA ILE A 74 9.84 5.02 -8.18
C ILE A 74 10.66 6.17 -7.59
N LEU A 75 11.99 6.03 -7.63
CA LEU A 75 12.95 6.98 -7.08
C LEU A 75 13.66 7.66 -8.25
N SER A 76 13.51 8.99 -8.34
CA SER A 76 14.22 9.80 -9.34
C SER A 76 15.31 10.63 -8.66
N PRO A 77 16.54 10.67 -9.20
CA PRO A 77 17.60 11.53 -8.69
C PRO A 77 17.21 13.01 -8.73
N GLY A 78 17.59 13.72 -7.67
CA GLY A 78 17.26 15.12 -7.42
C GLY A 78 15.95 15.30 -6.65
N GLY A 79 15.86 16.39 -5.89
CA GLY A 79 14.68 16.77 -5.12
C GLY A 79 13.61 17.50 -5.94
N LEU A 80 12.66 18.15 -5.27
CA LEU A 80 11.73 19.09 -5.87
C LEU A 80 12.42 20.40 -6.23
N LEU A 81 11.95 21.05 -7.30
CA LEU A 81 12.44 22.38 -7.67
C LEU A 81 11.86 23.44 -6.75
N SER A 82 12.70 24.12 -5.98
CA SER A 82 12.28 25.25 -5.13
C SER A 82 11.44 26.28 -5.93
N PRO A 83 10.31 26.78 -5.37
CA PRO A 83 9.81 26.60 -4.00
C PRO A 83 8.78 25.45 -3.86
N LEU A 84 8.77 24.45 -4.75
CA LEU A 84 7.82 23.34 -4.66
C LEU A 84 8.06 22.51 -3.40
N THR A 85 6.97 22.16 -2.72
CA THR A 85 6.99 21.26 -1.57
C THR A 85 6.12 20.03 -1.80
N VAL A 86 6.43 18.95 -1.07
CA VAL A 86 5.62 17.73 -1.07
C VAL A 86 4.16 18.02 -0.72
N GLU A 87 3.92 18.90 0.26
CA GLU A 87 2.56 19.27 0.69
C GLU A 87 1.75 19.94 -0.43
N GLN A 88 2.39 20.75 -1.27
CA GLN A 88 1.72 21.36 -2.42
C GLN A 88 1.34 20.32 -3.48
N LEU A 89 2.16 19.28 -3.67
CA LEU A 89 1.83 18.17 -4.57
C LEU A 89 0.64 17.37 -4.03
N ASP A 90 0.63 17.07 -2.73
CA ASP A 90 -0.45 16.34 -2.07
C ASP A 90 -1.79 17.10 -2.15
N LYS A 91 -1.76 18.42 -1.99
CA LYS A 91 -2.95 19.30 -2.07
C LYS A 91 -3.31 19.71 -3.51
N LEU A 92 -2.49 19.36 -4.50
CA LEU A 92 -2.62 19.81 -5.89
C LEU A 92 -2.65 21.34 -6.04
N THR A 93 -1.96 22.08 -5.18
CA THR A 93 -1.92 23.56 -5.16
C THR A 93 -0.64 24.14 -5.77
N TYR A 94 0.09 23.34 -6.54
CA TYR A 94 1.39 23.70 -7.10
C TYR A 94 1.29 24.31 -8.49
N SER A 95 2.25 25.18 -8.81
CA SER A 95 2.51 25.62 -10.18
C SER A 95 3.49 24.65 -10.86
N PRO A 96 3.15 24.05 -12.01
CA PRO A 96 4.01 23.08 -12.67
C PRO A 96 5.37 23.69 -13.04
N LYS A 97 6.46 23.08 -12.57
CA LYS A 97 7.84 23.45 -12.94
C LYS A 97 8.56 22.23 -13.49
N SER A 98 9.29 22.42 -14.59
CA SER A 98 10.06 21.36 -15.24
C SER A 98 11.54 21.71 -15.26
N ARG A 99 12.39 20.73 -14.93
CA ARG A 99 13.86 20.86 -15.02
C ARG A 99 14.30 20.95 -16.48
N ASN A 100 13.79 20.02 -17.30
CA ASN A 100 14.20 19.89 -18.68
C ASN A 100 13.04 20.23 -19.65
N LYS A 101 12.98 21.49 -20.08
CA LYS A 101 11.93 21.97 -21.01
C LYS A 101 12.01 21.27 -22.38
N THR A 102 13.21 20.95 -22.86
CA THR A 102 13.41 20.25 -24.13
C THR A 102 12.80 18.85 -24.11
N LEU A 103 13.01 18.11 -23.02
CA LEU A 103 12.38 16.79 -22.84
C LEU A 103 10.86 16.90 -22.74
N VAL A 104 10.34 17.90 -22.00
CA VAL A 104 8.90 18.15 -21.93
C VAL A 104 8.32 18.35 -23.33
N ASP A 105 8.91 19.25 -24.11
CA ASP A 105 8.41 19.58 -25.45
C ASP A 105 8.49 18.35 -26.39
N ALA A 106 9.53 17.53 -26.28
CA ALA A 106 9.65 16.29 -27.06
C ALA A 106 8.57 15.25 -26.70
N LEU A 107 8.33 15.01 -25.41
CA LEU A 107 7.32 14.07 -24.95
C LEU A 107 5.88 14.56 -25.22
N MET A 108 5.65 15.87 -25.13
CA MET A 108 4.38 16.49 -25.51
C MET A 108 4.05 16.29 -26.99
N ARG A 109 5.02 16.50 -27.89
CA ARG A 109 4.82 16.27 -29.34
C ARG A 109 4.46 14.81 -29.65
N ARG A 110 4.93 13.87 -28.83
CA ARG A 110 4.59 12.45 -28.89
C ARG A 110 3.32 12.08 -28.13
N LYS A 111 2.59 13.05 -27.55
CA LYS A 111 1.37 12.86 -26.75
C LYS A 111 1.58 11.95 -25.52
N LEU A 112 2.80 11.90 -24.99
CA LEU A 112 3.15 11.11 -23.81
C LEU A 112 2.93 11.88 -22.50
N MET A 113 2.92 13.22 -22.54
CA MET A 113 2.60 14.06 -21.37
C MET A 113 1.80 15.31 -21.77
N ASP A 114 1.19 15.96 -20.77
CA ASP A 114 0.48 17.23 -20.92
C ASP A 114 1.22 18.36 -20.18
N LYS A 115 1.24 19.57 -20.76
CA LYS A 115 1.91 20.77 -20.19
C LYS A 115 1.17 21.36 -19.00
N ARG A 116 -0.11 21.04 -18.87
CA ARG A 116 -1.01 21.61 -17.85
C ARG A 116 -0.66 21.20 -16.41
N GLY A 117 0.32 20.30 -16.22
CA GLY A 117 0.68 19.78 -14.90
C GLY A 117 -0.39 18.91 -14.28
N THR A 118 -1.26 18.33 -15.10
CA THR A 118 -2.35 17.45 -14.65
C THR A 118 -1.86 16.03 -14.33
N GLY A 119 -0.57 15.76 -14.46
CA GLY A 119 -0.01 14.42 -14.31
C GLY A 119 -0.29 13.79 -12.95
N ILE A 120 -0.06 14.52 -11.86
CA ILE A 120 -0.35 14.03 -10.51
C ILE A 120 -1.85 13.80 -10.31
N LEU A 121 -2.70 14.71 -10.78
CA LEU A 121 -4.15 14.53 -10.72
C LEU A 121 -4.61 13.28 -11.50
N ARG A 122 -4.07 13.05 -12.70
CA ARG A 122 -4.37 11.85 -13.49
C ARG A 122 -3.93 10.57 -12.78
N MET A 123 -2.74 10.57 -12.16
CA MET A 123 -2.29 9.44 -11.34
C MET A 123 -3.27 9.16 -10.18
N ASN A 124 -3.72 10.19 -9.47
CA ASN A 124 -4.69 10.04 -8.39
C ASN A 124 -5.99 9.42 -8.89
N ASN A 125 -6.55 9.94 -9.99
CA ASN A 125 -7.79 9.44 -10.59
C ASN A 125 -7.65 7.97 -11.02
N PHE A 126 -6.55 7.59 -11.68
CA PHE A 126 -6.32 6.21 -12.08
C PHE A 126 -6.23 5.25 -10.88
N MET A 127 -5.61 5.69 -9.79
CA MET A 127 -5.53 4.90 -8.56
C MET A 127 -6.89 4.76 -7.89
N GLU A 128 -7.68 5.83 -7.85
CA GLU A 128 -9.03 5.84 -7.31
C GLU A 128 -9.97 4.91 -8.11
N GLU A 129 -9.93 4.97 -9.45
CA GLU A 129 -10.65 4.04 -10.34
C GLU A 129 -10.24 2.57 -10.09
N TRP A 130 -9.00 2.34 -9.66
CA TRP A 130 -8.50 1.02 -9.31
C TRP A 130 -8.91 0.56 -7.90
N GLY A 131 -9.49 1.45 -7.09
CA GLY A 131 -9.81 1.20 -5.67
C GLY A 131 -8.57 1.23 -4.77
N LEU A 132 -7.52 1.93 -5.20
CA LEU A 132 -6.25 2.04 -4.49
C LEU A 132 -6.07 3.46 -3.91
N PRO A 133 -5.31 3.61 -2.82
CA PRO A 133 -4.98 4.94 -2.31
C PRO A 133 -4.15 5.74 -3.32
N HIS A 134 -4.28 7.06 -3.26
CA HIS A 134 -3.41 7.96 -4.03
C HIS A 134 -1.93 7.69 -3.74
N PRO A 135 -1.05 7.87 -4.75
CA PRO A 135 0.38 7.81 -4.53
C PRO A 135 0.80 8.86 -3.50
N THR A 136 1.84 8.54 -2.74
CA THR A 136 2.43 9.45 -1.75
C THR A 136 3.82 9.87 -2.21
N PHE A 137 4.18 11.12 -1.94
CA PHE A 137 5.44 11.71 -2.35
C PHE A 137 6.34 11.97 -1.14
N ARG A 138 7.66 11.83 -1.31
CA ARG A 138 8.65 12.20 -0.30
C ARG A 138 9.98 12.52 -0.95
N GLU A 139 10.79 13.35 -0.29
CA GLU A 139 12.20 13.51 -0.61
C GLU A 139 13.02 12.68 0.38
N ASN A 140 13.99 11.92 -0.13
CA ASN A 140 14.85 11.09 0.70
C ASN A 140 16.26 11.03 0.12
N SER A 141 17.27 11.49 0.87
CA SER A 141 18.70 11.40 0.50
C SER A 141 19.00 11.88 -0.93
N GLY A 142 18.42 13.00 -1.35
CA GLY A 142 18.63 13.55 -2.70
C GLY A 142 17.76 12.91 -3.81
N TYR A 143 16.84 12.01 -3.46
CA TYR A 143 15.87 11.44 -4.40
C TYR A 143 14.46 11.95 -4.14
N PHE A 144 13.72 12.19 -5.21
CA PHE A 144 12.27 12.31 -5.17
C PHE A 144 11.64 10.92 -5.33
N VAL A 145 10.79 10.53 -4.38
CA VAL A 145 10.20 9.18 -4.33
C VAL A 145 8.69 9.27 -4.48
N ILE A 146 8.16 8.53 -5.46
CA ILE A 146 6.73 8.29 -5.63
C ILE A 146 6.44 6.88 -5.16
N LYS A 147 5.55 6.73 -4.17
CA LYS A 147 5.15 5.43 -3.62
C LYS A 147 3.69 5.14 -3.95
N PHE A 148 3.47 4.07 -4.70
CA PHE A 148 2.18 3.46 -4.97
C PHE A 148 1.93 2.33 -3.98
N THR A 149 0.84 2.38 -3.22
CA THR A 149 0.47 1.29 -2.32
C THR A 149 -0.44 0.32 -3.07
N GLY A 150 -0.10 -0.97 -3.02
CA GLY A 150 -0.82 -2.02 -3.74
C GLY A 150 -2.19 -2.35 -3.15
N PRO A 151 -2.95 -3.26 -3.78
CA PRO A 151 -4.19 -3.79 -3.23
C PRO A 151 -3.92 -4.53 -1.94
N TYR A 152 -4.93 -4.63 -1.07
CA TYR A 152 -4.80 -5.43 0.15
C TYR A 152 -4.65 -6.89 -0.24
N GLN A 153 -3.53 -7.52 0.09
CA GLN A 153 -3.26 -8.92 -0.26
C GLN A 153 -3.88 -9.92 0.74
N GLY A 154 -4.47 -9.45 1.85
CA GLY A 154 -5.21 -10.32 2.74
C GLY A 154 -6.59 -10.66 2.16
N THR A 155 -6.95 -11.93 2.17
CA THR A 155 -8.35 -12.33 2.02
C THR A 155 -9.11 -11.83 3.25
N ILE A 156 -10.10 -10.95 3.07
CA ILE A 156 -11.03 -10.65 4.16
C ILE A 156 -11.87 -11.92 4.35
N ILE A 157 -11.60 -12.65 5.43
CA ILE A 157 -11.99 -14.06 5.62
C ILE A 157 -13.51 -14.27 5.57
N LYS A 158 -14.29 -13.23 5.89
CA LYS A 158 -15.72 -13.08 5.56
C LYS A 158 -16.13 -11.74 6.15
N ILE A 159 -16.83 -10.91 5.40
CA ILE A 159 -17.53 -9.76 5.99
C ILE A 159 -18.90 -10.30 6.40
N PRO A 160 -19.22 -10.43 7.69
CA PRO A 160 -20.56 -10.85 8.11
C PRO A 160 -21.57 -9.81 7.60
N GLU A 161 -22.73 -10.24 7.10
CA GLU A 161 -23.77 -9.31 6.63
C GLU A 161 -24.26 -8.35 7.73
N GLU A 162 -24.12 -8.76 9.00
CA GLU A 162 -24.47 -8.01 10.21
C GLU A 162 -23.44 -6.93 10.60
N LEU A 163 -22.83 -6.24 9.64
CA LEU A 163 -22.06 -5.03 9.95
C LEU A 163 -22.91 -3.79 9.80
N ASN A 164 -22.76 -2.87 10.76
CA ASN A 164 -23.38 -1.56 10.62
C ASN A 164 -22.66 -0.73 9.53
N GLU A 165 -23.33 0.31 9.04
CA GLU A 165 -22.80 1.13 7.94
C GLU A 165 -21.46 1.81 8.27
N ARG A 166 -21.20 2.15 9.54
CA ARG A 166 -19.90 2.72 9.95
C ARG A 166 -18.79 1.68 9.87
N GLN A 167 -19.07 0.46 10.31
CA GLN A 167 -18.13 -0.67 10.27
C GLN A 167 -17.77 -1.04 8.83
N LYS A 168 -18.77 -1.10 7.92
CA LYS A 168 -18.53 -1.34 6.49
C LYS A 168 -17.62 -0.27 5.88
N LYS A 169 -17.93 1.00 6.12
CA LYS A 169 -17.11 2.14 5.68
C LYS A 169 -15.71 2.16 6.31
N ALA A 170 -15.57 1.70 7.55
CA ALA A 170 -14.27 1.59 8.20
C ALA A 170 -13.40 0.50 7.56
N ILE A 171 -14.00 -0.61 7.13
CA ILE A 171 -13.31 -1.64 6.34
C ILE A 171 -12.86 -1.07 4.99
N GLU A 172 -13.71 -0.33 4.29
CA GLU A 172 -13.33 0.35 3.04
C GLU A 172 -12.18 1.34 3.26
N TYR A 173 -12.28 2.16 4.31
CA TYR A 173 -11.20 3.06 4.71
C TYR A 173 -9.90 2.31 4.95
N LEU A 174 -9.95 1.17 5.66
CA LEU A 174 -8.79 0.34 5.95
C LEU A 174 -8.21 -0.37 4.73
N LYS A 175 -9.04 -0.77 3.75
CA LYS A 175 -8.55 -1.32 2.47
C LYS A 175 -7.64 -0.30 1.78
N THR A 176 -8.01 0.97 1.84
CA THR A 176 -7.31 2.09 1.19
C THR A 176 -6.15 2.62 2.02
N LYS A 177 -6.40 3.04 3.26
CA LYS A 177 -5.42 3.72 4.13
C LYS A 177 -4.55 2.77 4.97
N ARG A 178 -4.81 1.46 4.93
CA ARG A 178 -4.11 0.36 5.63
C ARG A 178 -4.19 0.35 7.15
N LYS A 179 -4.33 1.53 7.76
CA LYS A 179 -4.46 1.70 9.20
C LYS A 179 -5.54 2.71 9.55
N ILE A 180 -6.13 2.53 10.72
CA ILE A 180 -7.06 3.49 11.31
C ILE A 180 -6.79 3.55 12.81
N THR A 181 -6.70 4.74 13.38
CA THR A 181 -6.69 4.93 14.84
C THR A 181 -8.11 5.18 15.34
N THR A 182 -8.32 5.02 16.65
CA THR A 182 -9.59 5.42 17.28
C THR A 182 -9.91 6.90 17.02
N LYS A 183 -8.88 7.76 16.98
CA LYS A 183 -9.02 9.19 16.67
C LYS A 183 -9.48 9.42 15.24
N ASP A 184 -8.91 8.68 14.28
CA ASP A 184 -9.32 8.75 12.88
C ASP A 184 -10.78 8.32 12.72
N TYR A 185 -11.18 7.22 13.37
CA TYR A 185 -12.56 6.72 13.34
C TYR A 185 -13.56 7.75 13.88
N VAL A 186 -13.25 8.36 15.03
CA VAL A 186 -14.06 9.44 15.62
C VAL A 186 -14.20 10.61 14.64
N GLY A 187 -13.11 11.04 13.99
CA GLY A 187 -13.13 12.12 13.02
C GLY A 187 -13.93 11.79 11.75
N LEU A 188 -13.76 10.58 11.22
CA LEU A 188 -14.41 10.11 9.99
C LEU A 188 -15.93 9.97 10.14
N PHE A 189 -16.38 9.39 11.26
CA PHE A 189 -17.79 9.06 11.46
C PHE A 189 -18.51 10.01 12.42
N ARG A 190 -17.81 11.00 12.98
CA ARG A 190 -18.35 12.00 13.93
C ARG A 190 -19.10 11.35 15.10
N VAL A 191 -18.50 10.32 15.70
CA VAL A 191 -19.07 9.57 16.84
C VAL A 191 -18.27 9.79 18.12
N SER A 192 -18.85 9.48 19.28
CA SER A 192 -18.11 9.50 20.54
C SER A 192 -16.97 8.47 20.55
N ILE A 193 -15.94 8.71 21.37
CA ILE A 193 -14.81 7.77 21.53
C ILE A 193 -15.25 6.40 22.03
N ILE A 194 -16.32 6.36 22.85
CA ILE A 194 -16.91 5.13 23.39
C ILE A 194 -17.52 4.31 22.25
N THR A 195 -18.31 4.95 21.38
CA THR A 195 -18.90 4.29 20.20
C THR A 195 -17.83 3.80 19.24
N ALA A 196 -16.79 4.59 18.98
CA ALA A 196 -15.67 4.19 18.13
C ALA A 196 -14.94 2.96 18.68
N LYS A 197 -14.64 2.95 19.99
CA LYS A 197 -14.02 1.79 20.65
C LYS A 197 -14.89 0.54 20.56
N ARG A 198 -16.20 0.68 20.78
CA ARG A 198 -17.15 -0.44 20.68
C ARG A 198 -17.22 -1.00 19.25
N ASP A 199 -17.33 -0.14 18.25
CA ASP A 199 -17.39 -0.56 16.84
C ASP A 199 -16.10 -1.27 16.41
N LEU A 200 -14.94 -0.73 16.79
CA LEU A 200 -13.61 -1.30 16.50
C LEU A 200 -13.36 -2.61 17.26
N LEU A 201 -13.81 -2.71 18.52
CA LEU A 201 -13.73 -3.95 19.29
C LEU A 201 -14.57 -5.05 18.63
N ALA A 202 -15.80 -4.76 18.21
CA ALA A 202 -16.64 -5.72 17.52
C ALA A 202 -16.02 -6.20 16.18
N LEU A 203 -15.33 -5.32 15.45
CA LEU A 203 -14.59 -5.70 14.24
C LEU A 203 -13.36 -6.57 14.57
N LYS A 204 -12.69 -6.31 15.70
CA LYS A 204 -11.55 -7.09 16.18
C LYS A 204 -11.98 -8.48 16.62
N ASP A 205 -13.07 -8.59 17.38
CA ASP A 205 -13.61 -9.86 17.88
C ASP A 205 -14.07 -10.75 16.72
N LYS A 206 -14.61 -10.14 15.65
CA LYS A 206 -14.94 -10.83 14.39
C LYS A 206 -13.72 -11.21 13.53
N LYS A 207 -12.48 -11.00 14.03
CA LYS A 207 -11.21 -11.20 13.30
C LYS A 207 -11.16 -10.50 11.93
N ILE A 208 -11.81 -9.34 11.81
CA ILE A 208 -11.77 -8.51 10.58
C ILE A 208 -10.61 -7.53 10.64
N ILE A 209 -10.30 -7.02 11.83
CA ILE A 209 -9.18 -6.12 12.09
C ILE A 209 -8.34 -6.64 13.26
N LYS A 210 -7.07 -6.24 13.31
CA LYS A 210 -6.20 -6.45 14.47
C LYS A 210 -5.58 -5.14 14.94
N PHE A 211 -5.26 -5.08 16.23
CA PHE A 211 -4.55 -3.95 16.82
C PHE A 211 -3.04 -4.18 16.73
N VAL A 212 -2.30 -3.17 16.32
CA VAL A 212 -0.84 -3.21 16.17
C VAL A 212 -0.23 -2.04 16.95
N GLY A 213 0.76 -2.34 17.80
CA GLY A 213 1.52 -1.35 18.57
C GLY A 213 1.07 -1.20 20.02
N SER A 214 1.54 -0.15 20.68
CA SER A 214 1.25 0.13 22.10
C SER A 214 -0.14 0.73 22.30
N ALA A 215 -0.70 0.66 23.52
CA ALA A 215 -2.01 1.27 23.81
C ALA A 215 -2.08 2.79 23.51
N LYS A 216 -0.95 3.51 23.54
CA LYS A 216 -0.88 4.96 23.31
C LYS A 216 -0.70 5.34 21.83
N THR A 217 0.00 4.52 21.05
CA THR A 217 0.40 4.84 19.66
C THR A 217 -0.10 3.84 18.63
N GLY A 218 -0.78 2.79 19.09
CA GLY A 218 -1.23 1.71 18.25
C GLY A 218 -2.41 2.09 17.37
N TYR A 219 -2.61 1.25 16.37
CA TYR A 219 -3.59 1.46 15.31
C TYR A 219 -4.19 0.11 14.92
N TYR A 220 -5.32 0.14 14.23
CA TYR A 220 -5.97 -1.05 13.71
C TYR A 220 -5.63 -1.22 12.24
N VAL A 221 -5.43 -2.46 11.81
CA VAL A 221 -5.23 -2.86 10.41
C VAL A 221 -6.17 -4.01 10.08
N LEU A 222 -6.46 -4.25 8.80
CA LEU A 222 -7.19 -5.44 8.39
C LEU A 222 -6.41 -6.71 8.75
N TYR A 223 -7.16 -7.72 9.19
CA TYR A 223 -6.66 -9.05 9.49
C TYR A 223 -6.37 -9.79 8.18
N SER A 224 -5.16 -10.34 8.01
CA SER A 224 -4.72 -11.01 6.78
C SER A 224 -4.68 -12.52 6.93
N THR A 225 -4.66 -13.26 5.81
CA THR A 225 -4.51 -14.73 5.80
C THR A 225 -3.22 -15.21 6.47
N ASN A 226 -2.13 -14.45 6.35
CA ASN A 226 -0.89 -14.76 7.05
C ASN A 226 -1.04 -14.66 8.58
N ASP A 227 -1.96 -13.82 9.05
CA ASP A 227 -2.28 -13.74 10.48
C ASP A 227 -3.06 -14.97 10.96
N THR A 228 -3.84 -15.60 10.06
CA THR A 228 -4.58 -16.82 10.39
C THR A 228 -3.65 -18.01 10.55
N VAL A 229 -2.62 -18.12 9.69
CA VAL A 229 -1.60 -19.17 9.80
C VAL A 229 -0.79 -18.99 11.08
N ASN A 230 -0.36 -17.76 11.39
CA ASN A 230 0.38 -17.47 12.61
C ASN A 230 -0.45 -17.73 13.88
N ASP A 231 -1.72 -17.33 13.91
CA ASP A 231 -2.59 -17.60 15.05
C ASP A 231 -2.84 -19.11 15.20
N THR A 232 -3.09 -19.85 14.10
CA THR A 232 -3.28 -21.31 14.16
C THR A 232 -2.03 -22.05 14.63
N VAL A 233 -0.85 -21.64 14.15
CA VAL A 233 0.43 -22.21 14.57
C VAL A 233 0.70 -21.89 16.04
N ASN A 234 0.45 -20.67 16.48
CA ASN A 234 0.63 -20.28 17.88
C ASN A 234 -0.32 -21.02 18.82
N ASP A 235 -1.59 -21.18 18.44
CA ASP A 235 -2.57 -21.95 19.23
C ASP A 235 -2.13 -23.42 19.34
N THR A 236 -1.76 -24.05 18.22
CA THR A 236 -1.29 -25.45 18.20
C THR A 236 -0.01 -25.65 19.02
N VAL A 237 0.94 -24.73 18.91
CA VAL A 237 2.21 -24.79 19.65
C VAL A 237 1.96 -24.58 21.14
N ASN A 238 1.11 -23.63 21.53
CA ASN A 238 0.80 -23.40 22.94
C ASN A 238 0.08 -24.58 23.57
N ASP A 239 -0.89 -25.18 22.89
CA ASP A 239 -1.60 -26.36 23.38
C ASP A 239 -0.62 -27.54 23.55
N THR A 240 0.20 -27.82 22.53
CA THR A 240 1.19 -28.91 22.57
C THR A 240 2.23 -28.71 23.67
N VAL A 241 2.73 -27.47 23.85
CA VAL A 241 3.72 -27.15 24.88
C VAL A 241 3.09 -27.26 26.27
N ASN A 242 1.87 -26.77 26.47
CA ASN A 242 1.18 -26.88 27.75
C ASN A 242 0.90 -28.33 28.15
N ASP A 243 0.44 -29.16 27.22
CA ASP A 243 0.19 -30.58 27.48
C ASP A 243 1.49 -31.30 27.83
N THR A 244 2.56 -31.09 27.05
CA THR A 244 3.86 -31.73 27.28
C THR A 244 4.48 -31.30 28.62
N VAL A 245 4.38 -30.01 28.96
CA VAL A 245 4.90 -29.48 30.23
C VAL A 245 4.10 -30.02 31.40
N ASN A 246 2.77 -30.06 31.31
CA ASN A 246 1.91 -30.59 32.37
C ASN A 246 2.16 -32.09 32.60
N ASP A 247 2.29 -32.88 31.54
CA ASP A 247 2.60 -34.31 31.66
C ASP A 247 3.98 -34.53 32.30
N THR A 248 5.00 -33.78 31.87
CA THR A 248 6.36 -33.91 32.41
C THR A 248 6.45 -33.49 33.88
N VAL A 249 5.75 -32.41 34.25
CA VAL A 249 5.69 -31.90 35.64
C VAL A 249 4.91 -32.88 36.53
N ASN A 250 3.76 -33.39 36.07
CA ASN A 250 2.98 -34.36 36.82
C ASN A 250 3.74 -35.70 37.01
N ASP A 251 4.49 -36.15 36.00
CA ASP A 251 5.35 -37.32 36.12
C ASP A 251 6.50 -37.13 37.12
N HIS A 252 7.05 -35.91 37.22
CA HIS A 252 8.09 -35.60 38.21
C HIS A 252 7.51 -35.53 39.63
N ILE A 253 6.36 -34.87 39.81
CA ILE A 253 5.68 -34.77 41.12
C ILE A 253 5.28 -36.17 41.63
N ASN A 254 4.67 -36.98 40.77
CA ASN A 254 4.27 -38.35 41.12
C ASN A 254 5.45 -39.30 41.38
N LYS A 255 6.64 -38.99 40.86
CA LYS A 255 7.88 -39.73 41.18
C LYS A 255 8.54 -39.26 42.48
N THR A 256 8.39 -37.99 42.86
CA THR A 256 8.92 -37.48 44.14
C THR A 256 8.08 -37.91 45.35
N ASP A 257 6.76 -38.12 45.17
CA ASP A 257 5.87 -38.61 46.23
C ASP A 257 5.95 -40.13 46.47
N LYS A 258 6.72 -40.86 45.65
CA LYS A 258 6.97 -42.31 45.77
C LYS A 258 8.41 -42.64 46.19
N LYS A 259 8.98 -41.91 47.15
CA LYS A 259 10.17 -42.36 47.87
C LYS A 259 9.78 -42.77 49.31
N PRO A 260 10.01 -44.04 49.70
CA PRO A 260 9.83 -44.48 51.08
C PRO A 260 10.84 -43.81 52.04
#